data_AF-A0A508YUU2-F1
#
_entry.id   AF-A0A508YUU2-F1
#
_cell.length_a   1.000
_cell.length_b   1.000
_cell.length_c   1.000
_cell.angle_alpha   90.00
_cell.angle_beta   90.00
_cell.angle_gamma   90.00
#
_symmetry.space_group_name_H-M   'P 1'
#
loop_
_entity.id
_entity.type
_entity.pdbx_description
1 polymer ?
#
loop_
_entity_poly.entity_id
_entity_poly.type
_entity_poly.pdbx_seq_one_letter_code
_entity_poly.pdbx_strand_id
1 'polypeptide(L)'
;MQLTNVVRQKDKNFAAALNEIRLGNEKGLTFINLHKAKNRQGKAISLCATNAEAVSENDKGLDSLSGKEAIYVMDKTGRVSQSDIGGVPKKLRLKVGCRIVLTTNNADEGYVNGEFATVKKLKPNSIIVKLEDDGKYVEIEKVDTSIEEYEKVVDDNGQTKLEKKEIGSFRQLPVRLGYAITIHRSQGQTYDKVNLKLGKIFATGQLYVALSRCRSINATYFDHKIEPKNLFIASEVKEFYQKLKS
;
A
#
# COMPACT_ATOMS: atom_id res chain seq x y z
N MET A 1 -10.97 1.24 -26.87
CA MET A 1 -10.73 -0.22 -26.86
C MET A 1 -10.57 -0.66 -25.41
N GLN A 2 -11.52 -1.41 -24.85
CA GLN A 2 -11.49 -1.84 -23.45
C GLN A 2 -10.86 -3.23 -23.36
N LEU A 3 -9.86 -3.41 -22.48
CA LEU A 3 -9.32 -4.73 -22.20
C LEU A 3 -10.39 -5.54 -21.46
N THR A 4 -10.96 -6.55 -22.13
CA THR A 4 -11.98 -7.46 -21.59
C THR A 4 -11.36 -8.63 -20.81
N ASN A 5 -10.09 -8.93 -21.07
CA ASN A 5 -9.38 -10.03 -20.42
C ASN A 5 -8.75 -9.55 -19.10
N VAL A 6 -9.34 -10.01 -18.00
CA VAL A 6 -8.76 -9.85 -16.66
C VAL A 6 -7.56 -10.79 -16.54
N VAL A 7 -6.33 -10.26 -16.69
CA VAL A 7 -5.09 -11.06 -16.63
C VAL A 7 -4.73 -11.47 -15.19
N ARG A 8 -5.16 -10.69 -14.20
CA ARG A 8 -4.75 -10.87 -12.79
C ARG A 8 -5.41 -12.08 -12.12
N GLN A 9 -6.71 -12.27 -12.34
CA GLN A 9 -7.48 -13.40 -11.79
C GLN A 9 -7.64 -14.48 -12.85
N LYS A 10 -6.95 -15.62 -12.69
CA LYS A 10 -7.07 -16.77 -13.60
C LYS A 10 -8.43 -17.49 -13.46
N ASP A 11 -9.05 -17.40 -12.28
CA ASP A 11 -10.38 -17.95 -12.02
C ASP A 11 -11.47 -17.07 -12.66
N LYS A 12 -12.14 -17.63 -13.68
CA LYS A 12 -13.21 -16.96 -14.42
C LYS A 12 -14.42 -16.60 -13.55
N ASN A 13 -14.76 -17.43 -12.56
CA ASN A 13 -15.89 -17.18 -11.67
C ASN A 13 -15.59 -16.01 -10.73
N PHE A 14 -14.37 -15.98 -10.19
CA PHE A 14 -13.92 -14.85 -9.38
C PHE A 14 -13.84 -13.55 -10.20
N ALA A 15 -13.31 -13.60 -11.41
CA ALA A 15 -13.27 -12.46 -12.31
C ALA A 15 -14.69 -11.95 -12.66
N ALA A 16 -15.65 -12.84 -12.91
CA ALA A 16 -17.05 -12.49 -13.14
C ALA A 16 -17.67 -11.83 -11.90
N ALA A 17 -17.46 -12.38 -10.71
CA ALA A 17 -17.95 -11.79 -9.46
C ALA A 17 -17.35 -10.39 -9.19
N LEU A 18 -16.06 -10.19 -9.48
CA LEU A 18 -15.44 -8.86 -9.41
C LEU A 18 -16.06 -7.88 -10.41
N ASN A 19 -16.41 -8.34 -11.61
CA ASN A 19 -17.09 -7.52 -12.59
C ASN A 19 -18.52 -7.13 -12.15
N GLU A 20 -19.26 -8.06 -11.55
CA GLU A 20 -20.57 -7.75 -10.95
C GLU A 20 -20.43 -6.69 -9.85
N ILE A 21 -19.44 -6.82 -8.96
CA ILE A 21 -19.15 -5.82 -7.92
C ILE A 21 -18.76 -4.48 -8.53
N ARG A 22 -17.96 -4.47 -9.61
CA ARG A 22 -17.58 -3.25 -10.33
C ARG A 22 -18.79 -2.50 -10.91
N LEU A 23 -19.85 -3.21 -11.25
CA LEU A 23 -21.10 -2.67 -11.81
C LEU A 23 -22.19 -2.43 -10.76
N GLY A 24 -21.95 -2.80 -9.51
CA GLY A 24 -22.87 -2.55 -8.40
C GLY A 24 -23.94 -3.61 -8.26
N ASN A 25 -23.66 -4.81 -8.76
CA ASN A 25 -24.57 -5.93 -8.65
C ASN A 25 -24.21 -6.81 -7.44
N GLU A 26 -25.18 -6.98 -6.54
CA GLU A 26 -25.06 -7.77 -5.33
C GLU A 26 -24.78 -9.26 -5.58
N LYS A 27 -25.09 -9.79 -6.78
CA LYS A 27 -24.76 -11.18 -7.15
C LYS A 27 -23.27 -11.49 -6.95
N GLY A 28 -22.39 -10.52 -7.23
CA GLY A 28 -20.96 -10.66 -6.99
C GLY A 28 -20.63 -10.81 -5.50
N LEU A 29 -21.32 -10.08 -4.62
CA LEU A 29 -21.12 -10.17 -3.17
C LEU A 29 -21.47 -11.56 -2.62
N THR A 30 -22.54 -12.18 -3.12
CA THR A 30 -22.92 -13.54 -2.74
C THR A 30 -21.79 -14.53 -3.01
N PHE A 31 -21.21 -14.47 -4.21
CA PHE A 31 -20.07 -15.32 -4.57
C PHE A 31 -18.86 -15.06 -3.66
N ILE A 32 -18.48 -13.79 -3.47
CA ILE A 32 -17.32 -13.40 -2.65
C ILE A 32 -17.46 -13.86 -1.20
N ASN A 33 -18.62 -13.66 -0.59
CA ASN A 33 -18.86 -14.07 0.79
C ASN A 33 -18.81 -15.59 0.97
N LEU A 34 -19.26 -16.36 -0.02
CA LEU A 34 -19.29 -17.82 0.03
C LEU A 34 -17.91 -18.47 -0.18
N HIS A 35 -17.09 -17.89 -1.06
CA HIS A 35 -15.82 -18.50 -1.50
C HIS A 35 -14.57 -17.89 -0.83
N LYS A 36 -14.75 -16.94 0.09
CA LYS A 36 -13.63 -16.37 0.85
C LYS A 36 -12.85 -17.46 1.61
N ALA A 37 -11.60 -17.15 1.94
CA ALA A 37 -10.83 -17.98 2.86
C ALA A 37 -11.58 -18.15 4.20
N LYS A 38 -11.58 -19.37 4.73
CA LYS A 38 -12.24 -19.69 6.02
C LYS A 38 -11.48 -19.08 7.21
N ASN A 39 -10.15 -19.08 7.13
CA ASN A 39 -9.26 -18.62 8.20
C ASN A 39 -8.39 -17.46 7.73
N ARG A 40 -7.93 -16.67 8.70
CA ARG A 40 -6.95 -15.61 8.49
C ARG A 40 -5.70 -16.16 7.79
N GLN A 41 -5.24 -15.47 6.76
CA GLN A 41 -4.09 -15.88 5.99
C GLN A 41 -2.80 -15.45 6.69
N GLY A 42 -2.02 -16.42 7.18
CA GLY A 42 -0.72 -16.18 7.81
C GLY A 42 0.29 -15.57 6.82
N LYS A 43 1.12 -14.63 7.30
CA LYS A 43 2.08 -13.82 6.51
C LYS A 43 1.47 -12.99 5.37
N ALA A 44 0.14 -13.00 5.21
CA ALA A 44 -0.53 -12.17 4.23
C ALA A 44 -0.65 -10.74 4.72
N ILE A 45 -0.50 -9.78 3.81
CA ILE A 45 -0.74 -8.38 4.13
C ILE A 45 -2.22 -8.12 4.44
N SER A 46 -2.46 -7.26 5.41
CA SER A 46 -3.78 -6.72 5.69
C SER A 46 -4.07 -5.47 4.85
N LEU A 47 -5.17 -5.47 4.10
CA LEU A 47 -5.64 -4.29 3.37
C LEU A 47 -6.74 -3.61 4.16
N CYS A 48 -6.49 -2.36 4.57
CA CYS A 48 -7.35 -1.59 5.46
C CYS A 48 -8.09 -0.48 4.71
N ALA A 49 -9.32 -0.19 5.12
CA ALA A 49 -10.08 0.92 4.57
C ALA A 49 -9.46 2.28 4.93
N THR A 50 -8.95 2.41 6.16
CA THR A 50 -8.42 3.67 6.70
C THR A 50 -6.95 3.56 7.11
N ASN A 51 -6.27 4.71 7.20
CA ASN A 51 -4.91 4.77 7.76
C ASN A 51 -4.88 4.34 9.23
N ALA A 52 -5.90 4.68 10.02
CA ALA A 52 -5.96 4.33 11.44
C ALA A 52 -6.00 2.81 11.65
N GLU A 53 -6.79 2.08 10.86
CA GLU A 53 -6.80 0.61 10.87
C GLU A 53 -5.45 0.03 10.46
N ALA A 54 -4.82 0.57 9.41
CA ALA A 54 -3.49 0.10 8.96
C ALA A 54 -2.41 0.33 10.02
N VAL A 55 -2.44 1.48 10.72
CA VAL A 55 -1.53 1.76 11.83
C VAL A 55 -1.77 0.78 12.98
N SER A 56 -3.02 0.61 13.41
CA SER A 56 -3.36 -0.31 14.50
C SER A 56 -2.93 -1.76 14.21
N GLU A 57 -3.11 -2.25 12.98
CA GLU A 57 -2.71 -3.60 12.61
C GLU A 57 -1.19 -3.76 12.53
N ASN A 58 -0.48 -2.73 12.08
CA ASN A 58 0.97 -2.70 12.09
C ASN A 58 1.55 -2.67 13.51
N ASP A 59 0.98 -1.84 14.40
CA ASP A 59 1.39 -1.78 15.80
C ASP A 59 1.14 -3.13 16.49
N LYS A 60 -0.04 -3.74 16.30
CA LYS A 60 -0.31 -5.10 16.81
C LYS A 60 0.72 -6.12 16.33
N GLY A 61 1.07 -6.08 15.05
CA GLY A 61 2.09 -6.96 14.48
C GLY A 61 3.46 -6.78 15.13
N LEU A 62 3.88 -5.53 15.33
CA LEU A 62 5.15 -5.19 15.98
C LEU A 62 5.15 -5.53 17.48
N ASP A 63 4.07 -5.21 18.18
CA ASP A 63 3.93 -5.39 19.62
C ASP A 63 3.83 -6.86 20.01
N SER A 64 3.35 -7.72 19.09
CA SER A 64 3.34 -9.18 19.27
C SER A 64 4.75 -9.80 19.30
N LEU A 65 5.78 -9.08 18.84
CA LEU A 65 7.16 -9.57 18.86
C LEU A 65 7.83 -9.29 20.20
N SER A 66 8.50 -10.31 20.73
CA SER A 66 9.47 -10.16 21.82
C SER A 66 10.71 -9.40 21.37
N GLY A 67 11.45 -8.85 22.32
CA GLY A 67 12.74 -8.20 22.08
C GLY A 67 12.70 -6.68 22.15
N LYS A 68 13.89 -6.07 22.11
CA LYS A 68 14.07 -4.63 22.28
C LYS A 68 13.60 -3.88 21.03
N GLU A 69 12.78 -2.86 21.26
CA GLU A 69 12.37 -1.91 20.23
C GLU A 69 13.49 -0.89 19.94
N ALA A 70 13.72 -0.62 18.66
CA ALA A 70 14.48 0.53 18.19
C ALA A 70 13.52 1.56 17.56
N ILE A 71 13.80 2.84 17.79
CA ILE A 71 13.03 3.95 17.24
C ILE A 71 13.96 4.80 16.38
N TYR A 72 13.69 4.80 15.07
CA TYR A 72 14.40 5.64 14.11
C TYR A 72 13.66 6.96 13.94
N VAL A 73 14.26 8.03 14.45
CA VAL A 73 13.73 9.39 14.30
C VAL A 73 14.20 9.96 12.96
N MET A 74 13.27 10.60 12.25
CA MET A 74 13.53 11.32 11.00
C MET A 74 14.40 12.54 11.30
N ASP A 75 15.51 12.66 10.57
CA ASP A 75 16.35 13.84 10.60
C ASP A 75 15.79 14.83 9.58
N LYS A 76 15.67 16.11 9.92
CA LYS A 76 15.08 17.13 9.04
C LYS A 76 15.92 18.40 9.07
N THR A 77 16.15 18.97 7.89
CA THR A 77 16.83 20.26 7.70
C THR A 77 15.95 21.18 6.84
N GLY A 78 16.04 22.49 7.06
CA GLY A 78 15.27 23.48 6.30
C GLY A 78 13.74 23.36 6.45
N ARG A 79 13.03 23.83 5.42
CA ARG A 79 11.56 23.85 5.34
C ARG A 79 11.05 22.53 4.76
N VAL A 80 10.42 21.72 5.60
CA VAL A 80 9.72 20.49 5.18
C VAL A 80 8.36 20.43 5.89
N SER A 81 7.29 20.50 5.12
CA SER A 81 5.90 20.42 5.61
C SER A 81 5.46 18.96 5.79
N GLN A 82 4.28 18.74 6.37
CA GLN A 82 3.72 17.39 6.53
C GLN A 82 3.32 16.75 5.18
N SER A 83 2.93 17.56 4.20
CA SER A 83 2.65 17.12 2.83
C SER A 83 3.92 16.64 2.14
N ASP A 84 5.04 17.35 2.32
CA ASP A 84 6.33 17.02 1.70
C ASP A 84 6.85 15.65 2.14
N ILE A 85 6.59 15.26 3.39
CA ILE A 85 7.00 13.98 3.96
C ILE A 85 6.26 12.79 3.33
N GLY A 86 5.11 12.99 2.65
CA GLY A 86 4.42 11.92 1.91
C GLY A 86 3.98 10.72 2.78
N GLY A 87 3.78 10.95 4.08
CA GLY A 87 3.43 9.91 5.06
C GLY A 87 4.56 8.93 5.36
N VAL A 88 5.83 9.29 5.16
CA VAL A 88 6.98 8.63 5.79
C VAL A 88 6.90 8.85 7.32
N PRO A 89 7.07 7.82 8.15
CA PRO A 89 6.95 7.97 9.60
C PRO A 89 8.07 8.83 10.18
N LYS A 90 7.70 9.87 10.94
CA LYS A 90 8.65 10.70 11.70
C LYS A 90 9.39 9.91 12.78
N LYS A 91 8.71 8.92 13.36
CA LYS A 91 9.26 7.93 14.29
C LYS A 91 8.91 6.56 13.78
N LEU A 92 9.92 5.81 13.32
CA LEU A 92 9.75 4.46 12.83
C LEU A 92 10.18 3.47 13.93
N ARG A 93 9.20 2.77 14.51
CA ARG A 93 9.43 1.71 15.50
C ARG A 93 9.72 0.39 14.78
N LEU A 94 10.80 -0.29 15.15
CA LEU A 94 11.18 -1.60 14.60
C LEU A 94 11.67 -2.55 15.70
N LYS A 95 11.49 -3.85 15.48
CA LYS A 95 12.05 -4.94 16.28
C LYS A 95 12.67 -5.97 15.33
N VAL A 96 13.68 -6.70 15.80
CA VAL A 96 14.17 -7.86 15.04
C VAL A 96 13.03 -8.86 14.86
N GLY A 97 12.86 -9.36 13.64
CA GLY A 97 11.77 -10.25 13.26
C GLY A 97 10.53 -9.54 12.72
N CYS A 98 10.45 -8.19 12.77
CA CYS A 98 9.28 -7.51 12.21
C CYS A 98 9.28 -7.53 10.68
N ARG A 99 8.08 -7.67 10.12
CA ARG A 99 7.87 -7.60 8.68
C ARG A 99 7.76 -6.14 8.26
N ILE A 100 8.46 -5.78 7.19
CA ILE A 100 8.45 -4.44 6.60
C ILE A 100 8.14 -4.53 5.11
N VAL A 101 7.77 -3.39 4.53
CA VAL A 101 7.68 -3.17 3.10
C VAL A 101 8.63 -2.04 2.72
N LEU A 102 9.41 -2.25 1.66
CA LEU A 102 10.33 -1.24 1.13
C LEU A 102 9.54 -0.18 0.36
N THR A 103 9.92 1.08 0.48
CA THR A 103 9.19 2.21 -0.13
C THR A 103 9.97 2.94 -1.21
N THR A 104 11.15 2.43 -1.58
CA THR A 104 11.98 2.96 -2.67
C THR A 104 12.58 1.82 -3.48
N ASN A 105 13.01 2.14 -4.70
CA ASN A 105 13.82 1.26 -5.52
C ASN A 105 15.30 1.54 -5.24
N ASN A 106 16.12 0.49 -5.25
CA ASN A 106 17.56 0.61 -5.30
C ASN A 106 18.11 -0.53 -6.15
N ALA A 107 18.52 -0.22 -7.38
CA ALA A 107 19.01 -1.21 -8.33
C ALA A 107 20.36 -1.80 -7.89
N ASP A 108 21.21 -0.99 -7.26
CA ASP A 108 22.56 -1.39 -6.84
C ASP A 108 22.50 -2.40 -5.69
N GLU A 109 21.62 -2.16 -4.72
CA GLU A 109 21.37 -3.09 -3.61
C GLU A 109 20.42 -4.24 -3.98
N GLY A 110 19.71 -4.10 -5.11
CA GLY A 110 18.86 -5.13 -5.70
C GLY A 110 17.51 -5.29 -5.01
N TYR A 111 16.91 -4.20 -4.53
CA TYR A 111 15.57 -4.23 -3.93
C TYR A 111 14.64 -3.20 -4.58
N VAL A 112 13.33 -3.48 -4.55
CA VAL A 112 12.32 -2.64 -5.20
C VAL A 112 11.22 -2.17 -4.25
N ASN A 113 10.58 -1.05 -4.61
CA ASN A 113 9.44 -0.51 -3.89
C ASN A 113 8.27 -1.52 -3.90
N GLY A 114 7.72 -1.80 -2.73
CA GLY A 114 6.64 -2.76 -2.53
C GLY A 114 7.11 -4.17 -2.15
N GLU A 115 8.41 -4.45 -2.21
CA GLU A 115 8.98 -5.72 -1.77
C GLU A 115 8.91 -5.86 -0.24
N PHE A 116 8.56 -7.07 0.22
CA PHE A 116 8.49 -7.37 1.65
C PHE A 116 9.80 -7.93 2.15
N ALA A 117 10.15 -7.57 3.39
CA ALA A 117 11.33 -8.10 4.04
C ALA A 117 11.08 -8.32 5.54
N THR A 118 11.89 -9.18 6.14
CA THR A 118 11.94 -9.38 7.60
C THR A 118 13.20 -8.76 8.16
N VAL A 119 13.08 -7.90 9.18
CA VAL A 119 14.23 -7.31 9.87
C VAL A 119 15.02 -8.39 10.59
N LYS A 120 16.34 -8.42 10.37
CA LYS A 120 17.27 -9.38 10.96
C LYS A 120 18.26 -8.74 11.92
N LYS A 121 18.66 -7.48 11.66
CA LYS A 121 19.52 -6.71 12.56
C LYS A 121 19.14 -5.23 12.54
N LEU A 122 19.19 -4.60 13.70
CA LEU A 122 19.01 -3.16 13.89
C LEU A 122 20.38 -2.53 14.13
N LYS A 123 20.74 -1.50 13.35
CA LYS A 123 21.94 -0.67 13.53
C LYS A 123 21.51 0.80 13.74
N PRO A 124 22.41 1.71 14.16
CA PRO A 124 22.03 3.11 14.42
C PRO A 124 21.40 3.85 13.23
N ASN A 125 21.95 3.68 12.02
CA ASN A 125 21.52 4.40 10.81
C ASN A 125 21.08 3.49 9.66
N SER A 126 20.96 2.19 9.92
CA SER A 126 20.60 1.19 8.93
C SER A 126 19.97 -0.04 9.58
N ILE A 127 19.42 -0.92 8.75
CA ILE A 127 18.88 -2.23 9.16
C ILE A 127 19.35 -3.30 8.19
N ILE A 128 19.62 -4.51 8.67
CA ILE A 128 19.82 -5.67 7.80
C ILE A 128 18.50 -6.42 7.73
N VAL A 129 18.03 -6.70 6.53
CA VAL A 129 16.76 -7.37 6.28
C VAL A 129 16.96 -8.58 5.39
N LYS A 130 16.05 -9.56 5.51
CA LYS A 130 15.95 -10.69 4.59
C LYS A 130 14.73 -10.45 3.69
N LEU A 131 14.95 -10.31 2.38
CA LEU A 131 13.88 -10.18 1.38
C LEU A 131 13.02 -11.44 1.34
N GLU A 132 11.71 -11.28 1.12
CA GLU A 132 10.78 -12.42 1.09
C GLU A 132 10.78 -13.17 -0.25
N ASP A 133 11.08 -12.47 -1.36
CA ASP A 133 10.96 -13.03 -2.71
C ASP A 133 12.11 -13.99 -3.05
N ASP A 134 13.36 -13.58 -2.81
CA ASP A 134 14.56 -14.38 -3.13
C ASP A 134 15.36 -14.84 -1.88
N GLY A 135 15.00 -14.34 -0.69
CA GLY A 135 15.70 -14.66 0.55
C GLY A 135 17.05 -13.97 0.75
N LYS A 136 17.43 -13.02 -0.12
CA LYS A 136 18.67 -12.26 -0.05
C LYS A 136 18.71 -11.40 1.22
N TYR A 137 19.91 -11.24 1.77
CA TYR A 137 20.16 -10.28 2.85
C TYR A 137 20.66 -8.98 2.25
N VAL A 138 20.01 -7.88 2.59
CA VAL A 138 20.40 -6.54 2.15
C VAL A 138 20.45 -5.59 3.34
N GLU A 139 21.33 -4.60 3.26
CA GLU A 139 21.39 -3.51 4.23
C GLU A 139 20.61 -2.31 3.68
N ILE A 140 19.68 -1.81 4.48
CA ILE A 140 18.87 -0.65 4.14
C ILE A 140 19.31 0.50 5.01
N GLU A 141 19.90 1.53 4.39
CA GLU A 141 20.34 2.75 5.07
C GLU A 141 19.26 3.83 5.05
N LYS A 142 19.40 4.84 5.92
CA LYS A 142 18.57 6.04 5.82
C LYS A 142 18.91 6.81 4.53
N VAL A 143 17.89 7.16 3.77
CA VAL A 143 18.00 7.92 2.52
C VAL A 143 17.59 9.37 2.75
N ASP A 144 18.35 10.31 2.17
CA ASP A 144 18.03 11.74 2.13
C ASP A 144 17.01 12.02 1.01
N THR A 145 15.97 12.80 1.32
CA THR A 145 14.95 13.24 0.38
C THR A 145 14.91 14.77 0.39
N SER A 146 15.32 15.38 -0.72
CA SER A 146 15.28 16.83 -0.93
C SER A 146 13.87 17.31 -1.28
N ILE A 147 13.50 18.46 -0.73
CA ILE A 147 12.26 19.18 -1.03
C ILE A 147 12.62 20.40 -1.87
N GLU A 148 12.06 20.46 -3.07
CA GLU A 148 12.31 21.53 -4.03
C GLU A 148 11.05 22.40 -4.18
N GLU A 149 11.23 23.72 -4.17
CA GLU A 149 10.23 24.68 -4.63
C GLU A 149 10.68 25.30 -5.96
N TYR A 150 9.70 25.71 -6.78
CA TYR A 150 9.97 26.46 -8.00
C TYR A 150 9.90 27.95 -7.70
N GLU A 151 11.00 28.66 -7.94
CA GLU A 151 11.06 30.12 -7.90
C GLU A 151 11.08 30.68 -9.33
N LYS A 152 10.42 31.82 -9.55
CA LYS A 152 10.52 32.57 -10.81
C LYS A 152 11.77 33.42 -10.77
N VAL A 153 12.68 33.17 -11.68
CA VAL A 153 13.92 33.93 -11.85
C VAL A 153 13.86 34.63 -13.21
N VAL A 154 14.29 35.88 -13.27
CA VAL A 154 14.40 36.63 -14.53
C VAL A 154 15.84 36.52 -15.00
N ASP A 155 16.04 36.01 -16.22
CA ASP A 155 17.37 35.92 -16.81
C ASP A 155 17.87 37.29 -17.30
N ASP A 156 19.15 37.34 -17.72
CA ASP A 156 19.79 38.57 -18.20
C ASP A 156 19.11 39.17 -19.45
N ASN A 157 18.26 38.40 -20.13
CA ASN A 157 17.48 38.83 -21.30
C ASN A 157 16.04 39.24 -20.93
N GLY A 158 15.69 39.30 -19.64
CA GLY A 158 14.35 39.65 -19.17
C GLY A 158 13.31 38.52 -19.29
N GLN A 159 13.72 37.29 -19.63
CA GLN A 159 12.82 36.15 -19.71
C GLN A 159 12.62 35.54 -18.33
N THR A 160 11.37 35.23 -17.98
CA THR A 160 11.05 34.53 -16.74
C THR A 160 11.27 33.03 -16.91
N LYS A 161 12.15 32.46 -16.10
CA LYS A 161 12.41 31.03 -16.00
C LYS A 161 11.97 30.51 -14.65
N LEU A 162 11.52 29.25 -14.60
CA LEU A 162 11.31 28.54 -13.35
C LEU A 162 12.60 27.81 -12.97
N GLU A 163 13.14 28.13 -11.81
CA GLU A 163 14.31 27.45 -11.26
C GLU A 163 13.92 26.66 -10.01
N LYS A 164 14.50 25.46 -9.90
CA LYS A 164 14.31 24.60 -8.74
C LYS A 164 15.29 25.00 -7.66
N LYS A 165 14.77 25.18 -6.45
CA LYS A 165 15.57 25.48 -5.26
C LYS A 165 15.26 24.49 -4.17
N GLU A 166 16.28 23.84 -3.64
CA GLU A 166 16.13 23.01 -2.45
C GLU A 166 15.82 23.92 -1.25
N ILE A 167 14.67 23.70 -0.63
CA ILE A 167 14.20 24.47 0.55
C ILE A 167 14.39 23.71 1.86
N GLY A 168 14.68 22.41 1.78
CA GLY A 168 14.93 21.55 2.92
C GLY A 168 15.06 20.09 2.49
N SER A 169 15.41 19.23 3.44
CA SER A 169 15.48 17.80 3.21
C SER A 169 15.13 17.03 4.48
N PHE A 170 14.78 15.76 4.31
CA PHE A 170 14.62 14.85 5.43
C PHE A 170 15.30 13.51 5.16
N ARG A 171 15.79 12.88 6.22
CA ARG A 171 16.49 11.60 6.17
C ARG A 171 15.77 10.55 7.00
N GLN A 172 15.42 9.41 6.39
CA GLN A 172 14.74 8.30 7.06
C GLN A 172 15.00 6.97 6.34
N LEU A 173 14.86 5.84 7.06
CA LEU A 173 14.83 4.52 6.42
C LEU A 173 13.65 4.45 5.43
N PRO A 174 13.87 4.06 4.17
CA PRO A 174 12.82 3.99 3.14
C PRO A 174 11.96 2.73 3.30
N VAL A 175 11.38 2.54 4.47
CA VAL A 175 10.59 1.35 4.84
C VAL A 175 9.38 1.71 5.69
N ARG A 176 8.38 0.83 5.68
CA ARG A 176 7.23 0.88 6.60
C ARG A 176 6.97 -0.51 7.17
N LEU A 177 6.25 -0.60 8.29
CA LEU A 177 5.76 -1.89 8.77
C LEU A 177 4.88 -2.55 7.70
N GLY A 178 5.09 -3.85 7.50
CA GLY A 178 4.57 -4.64 6.38
C GLY A 178 3.43 -5.59 6.76
N TYR A 179 2.77 -5.36 7.89
CA TYR A 179 1.61 -6.15 8.32
C TYR A 179 0.33 -5.65 7.66
N ALA A 180 0.21 -4.34 7.47
CA ALA A 180 -0.96 -3.72 6.86
C ALA A 180 -0.65 -2.47 6.04
N ILE A 181 -1.45 -2.24 5.00
CA ILE A 181 -1.48 -0.99 4.22
C ILE A 181 -2.93 -0.60 3.95
N THR A 182 -3.15 0.65 3.54
CA THR A 182 -4.46 1.07 3.05
C THR A 182 -4.75 0.51 1.66
N ILE A 183 -6.03 0.27 1.39
CA ILE A 183 -6.51 -0.15 0.06
C ILE A 183 -6.02 0.83 -1.02
N HIS A 184 -6.05 2.13 -0.74
CA HIS A 184 -5.55 3.15 -1.67
C HIS A 184 -4.06 2.94 -2.03
N ARG A 185 -3.20 2.67 -1.04
CA ARG A 185 -1.77 2.43 -1.28
C ARG A 185 -1.48 1.09 -1.96
N SER A 186 -2.42 0.15 -1.91
CA SER A 186 -2.33 -1.14 -2.61
C SER A 186 -2.68 -1.06 -4.11
N GLN A 187 -3.15 0.09 -4.60
CA GLN A 187 -3.56 0.24 -5.99
C GLN A 187 -2.40 -0.07 -6.95
N GLY A 188 -2.68 -0.85 -8.00
CA GLY A 188 -1.68 -1.34 -8.95
C GLY A 188 -0.97 -2.63 -8.49
N GLN A 189 -0.90 -2.89 -7.19
CA GLN A 189 -0.24 -4.07 -6.64
C GLN A 189 -1.12 -5.33 -6.73
N THR A 190 -0.49 -6.49 -6.66
CA THR A 190 -1.14 -7.81 -6.69
C THR A 190 -0.55 -8.68 -5.60
N TYR A 191 -1.39 -9.38 -4.84
CA TYR A 191 -0.96 -10.27 -3.77
C TYR A 191 -1.52 -11.68 -3.97
N ASP A 192 -0.77 -12.68 -3.52
CA ASP A 192 -1.22 -14.07 -3.53
C ASP A 192 -2.18 -14.38 -2.38
N LYS A 193 -2.00 -13.73 -1.23
CA LYS A 193 -2.85 -13.85 -0.05
C LYS A 193 -3.09 -12.47 0.55
N VAL A 194 -4.31 -12.21 1.01
CA VAL A 194 -4.65 -10.96 1.69
C VAL A 194 -5.64 -11.19 2.83
N ASN A 195 -5.56 -10.32 3.84
CA ASN A 195 -6.58 -10.19 4.88
C ASN A 195 -7.25 -8.82 4.73
N LEU A 196 -8.54 -8.76 4.39
CA LEU A 196 -9.24 -7.49 4.24
C LEU A 196 -9.83 -7.03 5.58
N LYS A 197 -9.46 -5.83 6.01
CA LYS A 197 -10.04 -5.10 7.13
C LYS A 197 -10.93 -4.00 6.57
N LEU A 198 -12.19 -4.35 6.33
CA LEU A 198 -13.16 -3.54 5.59
C LEU A 198 -14.07 -2.69 6.50
N GLY A 199 -13.61 -2.30 7.71
CA GLY A 199 -14.43 -1.74 8.78
C GLY A 199 -15.44 -0.68 8.31
N LYS A 200 -14.93 0.46 7.84
CA LYS A 200 -15.76 1.49 7.19
C LYS A 200 -15.29 1.72 5.76
N ILE A 201 -15.93 1.07 4.80
CA ILE A 201 -15.84 1.45 3.38
C ILE A 201 -16.55 2.79 3.22
N PHE A 202 -15.87 3.79 2.67
CA PHE A 202 -16.38 5.16 2.57
C PHE A 202 -16.23 5.78 1.17
N ALA A 203 -15.43 5.17 0.30
CA ALA A 203 -15.17 5.68 -1.03
C ALA A 203 -15.73 4.74 -2.11
N THR A 204 -16.26 5.35 -3.17
CA THR A 204 -16.71 4.67 -4.37
C THR A 204 -15.63 3.73 -4.92
N GLY A 205 -15.99 2.49 -5.21
CA GLY A 205 -15.09 1.49 -5.79
C GLY A 205 -14.02 0.95 -4.85
N GLN A 206 -13.90 1.45 -3.60
CA GLN A 206 -12.89 1.01 -2.64
C GLN A 206 -12.97 -0.51 -2.37
N LEU A 207 -14.19 -1.05 -2.24
CA LEU A 207 -14.41 -2.49 -2.07
C LEU A 207 -13.90 -3.30 -3.28
N TYR A 208 -14.20 -2.84 -4.50
CA TYR A 208 -13.71 -3.47 -5.72
C TYR A 208 -12.19 -3.43 -5.81
N VAL A 209 -11.57 -2.29 -5.47
CA VAL A 209 -10.10 -2.17 -5.45
C VAL A 209 -9.50 -3.19 -4.48
N ALA A 210 -10.02 -3.29 -3.26
CA ALA A 210 -9.55 -4.24 -2.25
C ALA A 210 -9.62 -5.70 -2.73
N LEU A 211 -10.79 -6.13 -3.21
CA LEU A 211 -11.01 -7.51 -3.66
C LEU A 211 -10.17 -7.84 -4.90
N SER A 212 -10.00 -6.88 -5.82
CA SER A 212 -9.24 -7.07 -7.05
C SER A 212 -7.72 -7.13 -6.84
N ARG A 213 -7.20 -6.87 -5.63
CA ARG A 213 -5.76 -6.99 -5.32
C ARG A 213 -5.31 -8.44 -5.16
N CYS A 214 -6.21 -9.34 -4.77
CA CYS A 214 -5.86 -10.75 -4.59
C CYS A 214 -6.01 -11.54 -5.89
N ARG A 215 -5.10 -12.49 -6.13
CA ARG A 215 -5.20 -13.41 -7.28
C ARG A 215 -6.31 -14.46 -7.11
N SER A 216 -6.66 -14.82 -5.88
CA SER A 216 -7.64 -15.87 -5.57
C SER A 216 -8.55 -15.50 -4.41
N ILE A 217 -9.86 -15.72 -4.58
CA ILE A 217 -10.85 -15.52 -3.51
C ILE A 217 -10.62 -16.48 -2.33
N ASN A 218 -10.17 -17.71 -2.59
CA ASN A 218 -9.87 -18.72 -1.57
C ASN A 218 -8.66 -18.33 -0.68
N ALA A 219 -7.85 -17.37 -1.13
CA ALA A 219 -6.72 -16.78 -0.42
C ALA A 219 -7.02 -15.37 0.10
N THR A 220 -8.28 -14.95 0.08
CA THR A 220 -8.75 -13.66 0.56
C THR A 220 -9.61 -13.88 1.80
N TYR A 221 -9.13 -13.41 2.96
CA TYR A 221 -9.87 -13.52 4.21
C TYR A 221 -10.49 -12.18 4.60
N PHE A 222 -11.66 -12.22 5.23
CA PHE A 222 -12.25 -11.09 5.94
C PHE A 222 -13.19 -11.61 7.04
N ASP A 223 -13.24 -10.87 8.15
CA ASP A 223 -13.88 -11.28 9.40
C ASP A 223 -15.41 -11.26 9.32
N HIS A 224 -15.98 -10.30 8.57
CA HIS A 224 -17.43 -10.05 8.53
C HIS A 224 -17.99 -10.21 7.13
N LYS A 225 -19.23 -10.70 7.02
CA LYS A 225 -19.96 -10.73 5.75
C LYS A 225 -19.99 -9.33 5.14
N ILE A 226 -19.61 -9.21 3.88
CA ILE A 226 -19.71 -7.96 3.13
C ILE A 226 -21.19 -7.77 2.75
N GLU A 227 -21.76 -6.66 3.19
CA GLU A 227 -23.18 -6.35 2.99
C GLU A 227 -23.39 -5.46 1.76
N PRO A 228 -24.60 -5.44 1.17
CA PRO A 228 -24.92 -4.56 0.04
C PRO A 228 -24.59 -3.08 0.29
N LYS A 229 -24.74 -2.60 1.53
CA LYS A 229 -24.38 -1.22 1.91
C LYS A 229 -22.90 -0.87 1.70
N ASN A 230 -22.02 -1.87 1.57
CA ASN A 230 -20.60 -1.66 1.31
C ASN A 230 -20.30 -1.47 -0.19
N LEU A 231 -21.31 -1.64 -1.06
CA LEU A 231 -21.19 -1.53 -2.51
C LEU A 231 -21.42 -0.08 -2.95
N PHE A 232 -20.44 0.79 -2.67
CA PHE A 232 -20.48 2.19 -3.07
C PHE A 232 -20.06 2.36 -4.53
N ILE A 233 -21.00 2.78 -5.39
CA ILE A 233 -20.75 3.09 -6.80
C ILE A 233 -21.33 4.47 -7.13
N ALA A 234 -20.52 5.29 -7.80
CA ALA A 234 -20.95 6.57 -8.33
C ALA A 234 -21.85 6.34 -9.56
N SER A 235 -23.01 7.01 -9.61
CA SER A 235 -24.02 6.87 -10.67
C SER A 235 -23.43 7.11 -12.06
N GLU A 236 -22.52 8.09 -12.16
CA GLU A 236 -21.82 8.50 -13.37
C GLU A 236 -20.97 7.34 -13.95
N VAL A 237 -20.37 6.53 -13.08
CA VAL A 237 -19.60 5.35 -13.49
C VAL A 237 -20.54 4.29 -14.05
N LYS A 238 -21.69 4.07 -13.40
CA LYS A 238 -22.70 3.10 -13.85
C LYS A 238 -23.24 3.47 -15.23
N GLU A 239 -23.59 4.74 -15.43
CA GLU A 239 -24.06 5.28 -16.72
C GLU A 239 -23.01 5.17 -17.82
N PHE A 240 -21.74 5.51 -17.51
CA PHE A 240 -20.64 5.38 -18.44
C PHE A 240 -20.48 3.93 -18.94
N TYR A 241 -20.52 2.95 -18.03
CA TYR A 241 -20.42 1.53 -18.40
C TYR A 241 -21.65 1.00 -19.15
N GLN A 242 -22.84 1.58 -18.95
CA GLN A 242 -24.03 1.25 -19.73
C GLN A 242 -23.90 1.74 -21.19
N LYS A 243 -23.41 2.97 -21.39
CA LYS A 243 -23.15 3.55 -22.71
C LYS A 243 -22.07 2.82 -23.51
N LEU A 244 -21.16 2.11 -22.85
CA LEU A 244 -20.15 1.29 -23.52
C LEU A 244 -20.66 -0.09 -23.97
N LYS A 245 -21.85 -0.51 -23.50
CA LYS A 245 -22.49 -1.78 -23.87
C LYS A 245 -23.58 -1.61 -24.93
N SER A 246 -24.04 -0.38 -25.17
CA SER A 246 -24.92 0.02 -26.28
C SER A 246 -24.10 0.29 -27.53
#